data_AF-A0A7S3IMA4-F1
#
_entry.id   AF-A0A7S3IMA4-F1
#
_cell.length_a   1.000
_cell.length_b   1.000
_cell.length_c   1.000
_cell.angle_alpha   90.00
_cell.angle_beta   90.00
_cell.angle_gamma   90.00
#
_symmetry.space_group_name_H-M   'P 1'
#
loop_
_entity.id
_entity.type
_entity.pdbx_description
1 polymer ?
#
loop_
_entity_poly.entity_id
_entity_poly.type
_entity_poly.pdbx_seq_one_letter_code
_entity_poly.pdbx_strand_id
1 'polypeptide(L)'
;MAVPWSDNLLEICYSGADALAKLEEGTTIEGSQYKLILTDISMPGMDGYELAANARKVFANYSLPKELEPTIIALTGHAEVEFLSRALIDMDQVYTKPISSKQ
;
A
#
# COMPACT_ATOMS: atom_id res chain seq x y z
N MET A 1 -9.79 10.67 21.14
CA MET A 1 -9.89 9.38 21.86
C MET A 1 -8.88 8.45 21.21
N ALA A 2 -7.91 7.94 21.97
CA ALA A 2 -6.96 6.95 21.45
C ALA A 2 -7.72 5.64 21.26
N VAL A 3 -7.82 5.18 20.02
CA VAL A 3 -8.38 3.86 19.73
C VAL A 3 -7.35 2.84 20.27
N PRO A 4 -7.73 1.93 21.18
CA PRO A 4 -6.80 0.91 21.64
C PRO A 4 -6.36 0.09 20.43
N TRP A 5 -5.05 -0.14 20.31
CA TRP A 5 -4.49 -1.01 19.28
C TRP A 5 -5.07 -2.41 19.50
N SER A 6 -6.00 -2.81 18.63
CA SER A 6 -6.56 -4.16 18.60
C SER A 6 -5.80 -5.02 17.59
N ASP A 7 -5.83 -6.34 17.78
CA ASP A 7 -5.10 -7.32 16.96
C ASP A 7 -5.52 -7.33 15.47
N ASN A 8 -6.56 -6.59 15.08
CA ASN A 8 -7.12 -6.57 13.71
C ASN A 8 -6.76 -5.30 12.91
N LEU A 9 -5.88 -4.42 13.40
CA LEU A 9 -5.54 -3.17 12.72
C LEU A 9 -4.42 -3.31 11.67
N LEU A 10 -3.63 -4.39 11.75
CA LEU A 10 -2.49 -4.61 10.89
C LEU A 10 -2.60 -5.96 10.22
N GLU A 11 -2.41 -5.96 8.91
CA GLU A 11 -2.36 -7.18 8.13
C GLU A 11 -1.05 -7.25 7.35
N ILE A 12 -0.38 -8.41 7.47
CA ILE A 12 0.93 -8.64 6.86
C ILE A 12 0.73 -9.52 5.64
N CYS A 13 1.38 -9.13 4.55
CA CYS A 13 1.43 -9.85 3.28
C CYS A 13 2.89 -10.09 2.91
N TYR A 14 3.21 -11.28 2.40
CA TYR A 14 4.57 -11.64 2.01
C TYR A 14 4.78 -11.59 0.49
N SER A 15 3.73 -11.31 -0.28
CA SER A 15 3.77 -11.12 -1.72
C SER A 15 2.75 -10.07 -2.18
N GLY A 16 2.99 -9.46 -3.34
CA GLY A 16 2.03 -8.54 -3.94
C GLY A 16 0.70 -9.22 -4.29
N ALA A 17 0.72 -10.50 -4.68
CA ALA A 17 -0.48 -11.27 -4.97
C ALA A 17 -1.37 -11.46 -3.72
N ASP A 18 -0.75 -11.81 -2.58
CA ASP A 18 -1.47 -11.94 -1.30
C ASP A 18 -2.09 -10.60 -0.87
N ALA A 19 -1.35 -9.50 -1.08
CA ALA A 19 -1.84 -8.17 -0.76
C ALA A 19 -3.06 -7.79 -1.62
N LEU A 20 -3.04 -8.09 -2.93
CA LEU A 20 -4.19 -7.82 -3.81
C LEU A 20 -5.41 -8.65 -3.42
N ALA A 21 -5.25 -9.93 -3.12
CA ALA A 21 -6.36 -10.79 -2.71
C ALA A 21 -7.04 -10.25 -1.44
N LYS A 22 -6.26 -9.78 -0.46
CA LYS A 22 -6.77 -9.18 0.76
C LYS A 22 -7.41 -7.82 0.53
N LEU A 23 -6.85 -6.99 -0.34
CA LEU A 23 -7.48 -5.72 -0.73
C LEU A 23 -8.84 -5.97 -1.35
N GLU A 24 -8.96 -6.93 -2.28
CA GLU A 24 -10.22 -7.32 -2.88
C GLU A 24 -11.24 -7.77 -1.82
N GLU A 25 -10.85 -8.68 -0.92
CA GLU A 25 -11.71 -9.11 0.19
C GLU A 25 -12.16 -7.92 1.06
N GLY A 26 -11.22 -7.07 1.48
CA GLY A 26 -11.50 -5.88 2.30
C GLY A 26 -12.35 -4.83 1.59
N THR A 27 -12.31 -4.75 0.25
CA THR A 27 -13.22 -3.85 -0.51
C THR A 27 -14.66 -4.34 -0.54
N THR A 28 -14.89 -5.65 -0.40
CA THR A 28 -16.25 -6.23 -0.41
C THR A 28 -16.95 -6.20 0.95
N ILE A 29 -16.18 -6.10 2.03
CA ILE A 29 -16.71 -6.07 3.40
C ILE A 29 -16.93 -4.61 3.82
N GLU A 30 -18.18 -4.26 4.10
CA GLU A 30 -18.55 -2.91 4.54
C GLU A 30 -17.80 -2.52 5.82
N GLY A 31 -17.04 -1.42 5.76
CA GLY A 31 -16.23 -0.92 6.88
C GLY A 31 -14.84 -1.54 7.03
N SER A 32 -14.44 -2.49 6.17
CA SER A 32 -13.13 -3.20 6.26
C SER A 32 -12.10 -2.72 5.24
N GLN A 33 -12.13 -1.44 4.87
CA GLN A 33 -11.24 -0.87 3.86
C GLN A 33 -9.92 -0.42 4.49
N TYR A 34 -8.81 -0.97 3.99
CA TYR A 34 -7.48 -0.52 4.36
C TYR A 34 -7.32 0.97 4.02
N LYS A 35 -6.82 1.74 4.98
CA LYS A 35 -6.54 3.17 4.81
C LYS A 35 -5.08 3.46 4.47
N LEU A 36 -4.21 2.48 4.70
CA LEU A 36 -2.78 2.60 4.49
C LEU A 36 -2.22 1.27 3.98
N ILE A 37 -1.40 1.35 2.92
CA ILE A 37 -0.56 0.28 2.44
C ILE A 37 0.89 0.73 2.61
N LEU A 38 1.68 -0.07 3.34
CA LEU A 38 3.13 0.06 3.39
C LEU A 38 3.72 -1.08 2.56
N THR A 39 4.51 -0.77 1.54
CA THR A 39 5.07 -1.79 0.65
C THR A 39 6.53 -1.50 0.30
N ASP A 40 7.30 -2.55 0.04
CA ASP A 40 8.65 -2.42 -0.53
C ASP A 40 8.53 -2.20 -2.04
N ILE A 41 9.40 -1.34 -2.61
CA ILE A 41 9.52 -1.23 -4.07
C ILE A 41 10.13 -2.50 -4.66
N SER A 42 11.19 -3.01 -4.03
CA SER A 42 11.97 -4.13 -4.57
C SER A 42 11.50 -5.45 -3.96
N MET A 43 10.52 -6.09 -4.60
CA MET A 43 10.00 -7.40 -4.22
C MET A 43 10.15 -8.42 -5.36
N PRO A 44 10.38 -9.71 -5.07
CA PRO A 44 10.39 -10.75 -6.08
C PRO A 44 8.98 -11.00 -6.64
N GLY A 45 8.89 -11.23 -7.94
CA GLY A 45 7.63 -11.53 -8.63
C GLY A 45 6.87 -10.28 -9.05
N MET A 46 6.20 -9.62 -8.10
CA MET A 46 5.48 -8.37 -8.33
C MET A 46 6.16 -7.24 -7.57
N ASP A 47 6.60 -6.21 -8.29
CA ASP A 47 7.26 -5.06 -7.67
C ASP A 47 6.24 -4.13 -6.98
N GLY A 48 6.72 -3.23 -6.13
CA GLY A 48 5.84 -2.31 -5.40
C GLY A 48 5.03 -1.39 -6.32
N TYR A 49 5.56 -1.03 -7.50
CA TYR A 49 4.87 -0.19 -8.48
C TYR A 49 3.68 -0.93 -9.07
N GLU A 50 3.89 -2.18 -9.49
CA GLU A 50 2.83 -3.05 -10.00
C GLU A 50 1.75 -3.28 -8.95
N LEU A 51 2.13 -3.51 -7.69
CA LEU A 51 1.19 -3.62 -6.60
C LEU A 51 0.35 -2.35 -6.44
N ALA A 52 0.98 -1.16 -6.43
CA ALA A 52 0.28 0.10 -6.30
C ALA A 52 -0.72 0.33 -7.44
N ALA A 53 -0.29 0.14 -8.68
CA ALA A 53 -1.15 0.27 -9.85
C ALA A 53 -2.32 -0.71 -9.83
N ASN A 54 -2.09 -1.96 -9.44
CA ASN A 54 -3.16 -2.96 -9.34
C ASN A 54 -4.10 -2.69 -8.16
N ALA A 55 -3.59 -2.22 -7.03
CA ALA A 55 -4.42 -1.79 -5.91
C ALA A 55 -5.40 -0.70 -6.36
N ARG A 56 -4.93 0.37 -7.03
CA ARG A 56 -5.81 1.43 -7.58
C ARG A 56 -6.88 0.87 -8.52
N LYS A 57 -6.53 -0.10 -9.38
CA LYS A 57 -7.49 -0.77 -10.27
C LYS A 57 -8.57 -1.54 -9.52
N VAL A 58 -8.24 -2.19 -8.41
CA VAL A 58 -9.25 -2.87 -7.57
C VAL A 58 -10.32 -1.86 -7.14
N PHE A 59 -9.94 -0.72 -6.55
CA PHE A 59 -10.90 0.29 -6.12
C PHE A 59 -11.72 0.87 -7.28
N ALA A 60 -11.09 1.10 -8.44
CA ALA A 60 -11.79 1.55 -9.64
C ALA A 60 -12.81 0.50 -10.17
N ASN A 61 -12.45 -0.78 -10.15
CA ASN A 61 -13.32 -1.87 -10.62
C ASN A 61 -14.58 -2.03 -9.75
N TYR A 62 -14.44 -1.82 -8.44
CA TYR A 62 -15.58 -1.82 -7.51
C TYR A 62 -16.33 -0.48 -7.49
N SER A 63 -15.98 0.48 -8.36
CA SER A 63 -16.56 1.82 -8.42
C SER A 63 -16.58 2.54 -7.06
N LEU A 64 -15.54 2.32 -6.26
CA LEU A 64 -15.43 2.91 -4.94
C LEU A 64 -15.04 4.39 -5.04
N PRO A 65 -15.56 5.25 -4.14
CA PRO A 65 -15.12 6.63 -4.03
C PRO A 65 -13.61 6.72 -3.75
N LYS A 66 -12.96 7.76 -4.28
CA LYS A 66 -11.52 7.98 -4.14
C LYS A 66 -11.10 8.14 -2.66
N GLU A 67 -12.00 8.62 -1.81
CA GLU A 67 -11.80 8.77 -0.36
C GLU A 67 -11.65 7.44 0.38
N LEU A 68 -12.03 6.34 -0.27
CA LEU A 68 -11.88 4.99 0.27
C LEU A 68 -10.60 4.30 -0.22
N GLU A 69 -9.92 4.86 -1.22
CA GLU A 69 -8.63 4.35 -1.64
C GLU A 69 -7.60 4.50 -0.52
N PRO A 70 -6.75 3.50 -0.29
CA PRO A 70 -5.68 3.57 0.68
C PRO A 70 -4.62 4.57 0.24
N THR A 71 -4.01 5.23 1.23
CA THR A 71 -2.72 5.87 1.04
C THR A 71 -1.67 4.78 0.82
N ILE A 72 -0.87 4.87 -0.24
CA ILE A 72 0.20 3.91 -0.55
C ILE A 72 1.54 4.57 -0.30
N ILE A 73 2.30 4.01 0.62
CA ILE A 73 3.64 4.48 0.98
C ILE A 73 4.65 3.39 0.60
N ALA A 74 5.56 3.75 -0.31
CA ALA A 74 6.67 2.89 -0.70
C ALA A 74 7.86 3.03 0.24
N LEU A 75 8.52 1.90 0.50
CA LEU A 75 9.79 1.81 1.21
C LEU A 75 10.84 1.27 0.25
N THR A 76 11.96 1.96 0.07
CA THR A 76 13.00 1.56 -0.89
C THR A 76 14.39 1.60 -0.29
N GLY A 77 15.24 0.61 -0.61
CA GLY A 77 16.69 0.69 -0.32
C GLY A 77 17.46 1.56 -1.33
N HIS A 78 16.82 1.85 -2.47
CA HIS A 78 17.35 2.57 -3.62
C HIS A 78 16.83 4.01 -3.60
N ALA A 79 17.75 4.97 -3.43
CA ALA A 79 17.45 6.39 -3.30
C ALA A 79 17.69 7.19 -4.60
N GLU A 80 17.95 6.50 -5.71
CA GLU A 80 18.20 7.14 -6.98
C GLU A 80 16.91 7.81 -7.51
N VAL A 81 17.08 9.00 -8.08
CA VAL A 81 15.97 9.89 -8.47
C VAL A 81 14.96 9.19 -9.38
N GLU A 82 15.42 8.35 -10.31
CA GLU A 82 14.55 7.63 -11.25
C GLU A 82 13.56 6.69 -10.55
N PHE A 83 13.99 5.99 -9.49
CA PHE A 83 13.10 5.12 -8.69
C PHE A 83 12.07 5.93 -7.91
N LEU A 84 12.49 7.08 -7.35
CA LEU A 84 11.60 7.99 -6.63
C LEU A 84 10.56 8.63 -7.55
N SER A 85 10.99 9.08 -8.74
CA SER A 85 10.09 9.67 -9.74
C SER A 85 9.05 8.67 -10.23
N ARG A 86 9.43 7.41 -10.46
CA ARG A 86 8.48 6.36 -10.84
C ARG A 86 7.47 6.08 -9.72
N ALA A 87 7.91 6.10 -8.47
CA ALA A 87 7.06 5.78 -7.33
C ALA A 87 5.95 6.80 -7.14
N LEU A 88 6.27 8.08 -7.30
CA LEU A 88 5.31 9.18 -7.16
C LEU A 88 4.23 9.22 -8.26
N ILE A 89 4.26 8.32 -9.25
CA ILE A 89 3.20 8.18 -10.26
C ILE A 89 1.97 7.48 -9.66
N ASP A 90 2.19 6.36 -8.95
CA ASP A 90 1.12 5.47 -8.47
C ASP A 90 1.03 5.41 -6.93
N MET A 91 2.04 5.94 -6.24
CA MET A 91 2.16 5.95 -4.78
C MET A 91 2.12 7.37 -4.24
N ASP A 92 1.60 7.53 -3.03
CA ASP A 92 1.42 8.84 -2.41
C ASP A 92 2.71 9.36 -1.78
N GLN A 93 3.54 8.46 -1.23
CA GLN A 93 4.80 8.82 -0.58
C GLN A 93 5.86 7.72 -0.74
N VAL A 94 7.13 8.11 -0.59
CA VAL A 94 8.27 7.21 -0.69
C VAL A 94 9.28 7.53 0.40
N TYR A 95 9.70 6.50 1.13
CA TYR A 95 10.75 6.60 2.14
C TYR A 95 11.91 5.67 1.81
N THR A 96 13.12 6.16 2.08
CA THR A 96 14.33 5.36 1.95
C THR A 96 14.59 4.54 3.21
N LYS A 97 15.08 3.32 3.04
CA LYS A 97 15.50 2.44 4.14
C LYS A 97 16.94 2.81 4.54
N PRO A 98 17.27 2.86 5.84
CA PRO A 98 16.42 2.57 6.99
C PRO A 98 15.50 3.74 7.38
N ILE A 99 14.29 3.43 7.87
CA ILE A 99 13.32 4.41 8.36
C ILE A 99 13.50 4.60 9.88
N SER A 100 13.66 5.85 10.30
CA SER A 100 13.73 6.20 11.71
C SER A 100 12.33 6.37 12.29
N SER A 101 12.05 5.76 13.45
CA SER A 101 10.74 5.80 14.12
C SER A 101 10.41 7.16 14.77
N LYS A 102 11.23 8.19 14.55
CA LYS A 102 11.11 9.54 15.16
C LYS A 102 10.68 10.64 14.17
N GLN A 103 10.22 10.29 12.97
CA GLN A 103 9.74 11.30 12.02
C GLN A 103 8.38 11.86 12.40
#